data_AF-A0A350WN09-F1
#
_entry.id   AF-A0A350WN09-F1
#
_cell.length_a   1.000
_cell.length_b   1.000
_cell.length_c   1.000
_cell.angle_alpha   90.00
_cell.angle_beta   90.00
_cell.angle_gamma   90.00
#
_symmetry.space_group_name_H-M   'P 1'
#
loop_
_entity.id
_entity.type
_entity.pdbx_description
1 polymer ?
#
loop_
_entity_poly.entity_id
_entity_poly.type
_entity_poly.pdbx_seq_one_letter_code
_entity_poly.pdbx_strand_id
1 'polypeptide(L)'
;IAYGLLLPVTGFYWDDWPFAWIAKFLGPAEFVPAFMPFRPFLGPIFYFTTSLIPTHPLAWQIFALVIRFLIGVSAWWMFDQIFPNRKTLAYFAALLMLVFPGYSQHWVALTHINQELIPFIFYLFSFGYTFKALRTGKQTDTIIALLLQICGIFPTEYFFGIEGIRFLFLFAFFQGSLIERFTKTLKVWFPYLLIWILNAAWLFYYYNFGPYNSYEVTAAQAPNPFFFLTQALDALWKVGLYIWGQVLVLTLTSLPAPASLLTLGLVAVSFISLTQMLLRSAQDEARDPTLGISLILVGLVGILLGRLPSLAAGLPLTLQSSYDRFMISMMIGGTAFILGMLELL
;
A
#
# COMPACT_ATOMS: atom_id res chain seq x y z
N ILE A 1 -18.83 -3.42 -6.30
CA ILE A 1 -19.53 -2.13 -6.50
C ILE A 1 -18.53 -0.97 -6.61
N ALA A 2 -17.66 -0.76 -5.61
CA ALA A 2 -16.72 0.38 -5.58
C ALA A 2 -15.86 0.60 -6.85
N TYR A 3 -15.42 -0.48 -7.49
CA TYR A 3 -14.47 -0.41 -8.61
C TYR A 3 -15.00 -1.01 -9.92
N GLY A 4 -16.03 -1.86 -9.85
CA GLY A 4 -16.46 -2.72 -10.95
C GLY A 4 -17.64 -2.19 -11.78
N LEU A 5 -18.32 -1.14 -11.33
CA LEU A 5 -19.60 -0.73 -11.91
C LEU A 5 -19.47 -0.25 -13.37
N LEU A 6 -18.35 0.43 -13.69
CA LEU A 6 -18.12 1.04 -15.00
C LEU A 6 -17.17 0.24 -15.89
N LEU A 7 -16.80 -1.00 -15.52
CA LEU A 7 -15.85 -1.81 -16.29
C LEU A 7 -16.17 -1.91 -17.80
N PRO A 8 -17.43 -2.13 -18.23
CA PRO A 8 -17.70 -2.33 -19.66
C PRO A 8 -17.41 -1.10 -20.53
N VAL A 9 -17.28 0.09 -19.94
CA VAL A 9 -17.02 1.35 -20.64
C VAL A 9 -15.58 1.86 -20.43
N THR A 10 -14.70 1.02 -19.90
CA THR A 10 -13.29 1.38 -19.64
C THR A 10 -12.39 1.12 -20.85
N GLY A 11 -11.36 1.97 -20.99
CA GLY A 11 -10.29 1.85 -21.98
C GLY A 11 -8.91 1.66 -21.35
N PHE A 12 -7.87 1.75 -22.18
CA PHE A 12 -6.54 2.06 -21.70
C PHE A 12 -6.44 3.56 -21.48
N TYR A 13 -5.78 3.96 -20.41
CA TYR A 13 -5.63 5.36 -20.08
C TYR A 13 -4.20 5.68 -19.67
N TRP A 14 -3.75 6.88 -20.00
CA TRP A 14 -2.47 7.42 -19.54
C TRP A 14 -1.31 6.45 -19.80
N ASP A 15 -0.56 6.08 -18.75
CA ASP A 15 0.63 5.23 -18.81
C ASP A 15 0.31 3.80 -19.28
N ASP A 16 -0.96 3.38 -19.29
CA ASP A 16 -1.34 2.10 -19.88
C ASP A 16 -1.07 2.05 -21.38
N TRP A 17 -1.16 3.19 -22.10
CA TRP A 17 -1.03 3.21 -23.56
C TRP A 17 0.34 2.76 -24.05
N PRO A 18 1.47 3.32 -23.57
CA PRO A 18 2.80 2.84 -23.94
C PRO A 18 3.00 1.34 -23.67
N PHE A 19 2.56 0.86 -22.50
CA PHE A 19 2.75 -0.55 -22.14
C PHE A 19 1.83 -1.47 -22.95
N ALA A 20 0.58 -1.09 -23.19
CA ALA A 20 -0.32 -1.82 -24.06
C ALA A 20 0.24 -1.90 -25.49
N TRP A 21 0.83 -0.81 -25.99
CA TRP A 21 1.49 -0.79 -27.30
C TRP A 21 2.67 -1.78 -27.35
N ILE A 22 3.58 -1.74 -26.36
CA ILE A 22 4.71 -2.68 -26.27
C ILE A 22 4.19 -4.13 -26.26
N ALA A 23 3.24 -4.44 -25.38
CA ALA A 23 2.67 -5.78 -25.26
C ALA A 23 2.02 -6.26 -26.58
N LYS A 24 1.36 -5.35 -27.32
CA LYS A 24 0.65 -5.69 -28.56
C LYS A 24 1.58 -5.87 -29.77
N PHE A 25 2.59 -5.01 -29.91
CA PHE A 25 3.38 -4.92 -31.13
C PHE A 25 4.79 -5.52 -31.01
N LEU A 26 5.41 -5.43 -29.84
CA LEU A 26 6.75 -5.99 -29.57
C LEU A 26 6.67 -7.32 -28.80
N GLY A 27 5.61 -7.49 -28.02
CA GLY A 27 5.35 -8.69 -27.24
C GLY A 27 5.88 -8.59 -25.81
N PRO A 28 5.42 -9.49 -24.90
CA PRO A 28 5.77 -9.44 -23.48
C PRO A 28 7.26 -9.46 -23.16
N ALA A 29 8.07 -10.16 -23.96
CA ALA A 29 9.51 -10.32 -23.74
C ALA A 29 10.25 -8.96 -23.72
N GLU A 30 9.73 -7.95 -24.42
CA GLU A 30 10.34 -6.64 -24.53
C GLU A 30 10.34 -5.86 -23.20
N PHE A 31 9.47 -6.20 -22.25
CA PHE A 31 9.44 -5.51 -20.95
C PHE A 31 10.70 -5.71 -20.13
N VAL A 32 11.42 -6.83 -20.27
CA VAL A 32 12.67 -7.07 -19.54
C VAL A 32 13.76 -6.09 -19.97
N PRO A 33 14.14 -5.98 -21.26
CA PRO A 33 15.10 -4.98 -21.70
C PRO A 33 14.57 -3.54 -21.57
N ALA A 34 13.27 -3.29 -21.77
CA ALA A 34 12.71 -1.94 -21.66
C ALA A 34 12.80 -1.35 -20.24
N PHE A 35 12.66 -2.18 -19.21
CA PHE A 35 12.81 -1.74 -17.81
C PHE A 35 14.24 -1.84 -17.27
N MET A 36 15.16 -2.49 -17.99
CA MET A 36 16.56 -2.64 -17.59
C MET A 36 17.31 -1.33 -17.32
N PRO A 37 16.97 -0.16 -17.93
CA PRO A 37 17.57 1.14 -17.62
C PRO A 37 16.89 1.93 -16.51
N PHE A 38 15.77 1.45 -15.95
CA PHE A 38 15.03 2.21 -14.93
C PHE A 38 14.73 1.39 -13.67
N ARG A 39 14.17 0.19 -13.83
CA ARG A 39 13.67 -0.69 -12.77
C ARG A 39 13.78 -2.16 -13.20
N PRO A 40 14.98 -2.76 -13.16
CA PRO A 40 15.21 -4.08 -13.77
C PRO A 40 14.37 -5.20 -13.13
N PHE A 41 13.96 -5.06 -11.87
CA PHE A 41 13.10 -6.03 -11.18
C PHE A 41 11.62 -5.91 -11.55
N LEU A 42 11.22 -4.83 -12.23
CA LEU A 42 9.85 -4.61 -12.65
C LEU A 42 9.54 -5.29 -14.00
N GLY A 43 10.54 -5.36 -14.89
CA GLY A 43 10.42 -6.02 -16.20
C GLY A 43 9.86 -7.45 -16.14
N PRO A 44 10.37 -8.34 -15.27
CA PRO A 44 9.84 -9.68 -15.09
C PRO A 44 8.36 -9.73 -14.68
N ILE A 45 7.89 -8.76 -13.89
CA ILE A 45 6.48 -8.68 -13.47
C ILE A 45 5.60 -8.36 -14.68
N PHE A 46 5.98 -7.34 -15.45
CA PHE A 46 5.29 -6.99 -16.69
C PHE A 46 5.34 -8.13 -17.72
N TYR A 47 6.50 -8.77 -17.90
CA TYR A 47 6.64 -9.94 -18.78
C TYR A 47 5.62 -11.02 -18.41
N PHE A 48 5.56 -11.40 -17.14
CA PHE A 48 4.68 -12.46 -16.66
C PHE A 48 3.20 -12.10 -16.86
N THR A 49 2.77 -10.92 -16.42
CA THR A 49 1.36 -10.53 -16.49
C THR A 49 0.89 -10.31 -17.93
N THR A 50 1.70 -9.69 -18.78
CA THR A 50 1.35 -9.45 -20.20
C THR A 50 1.46 -10.70 -21.07
N SER A 51 2.16 -11.74 -20.61
CA SER A 51 2.12 -13.07 -21.24
C SER A 51 0.82 -13.84 -20.95
N LEU A 52 0.16 -13.54 -19.84
CA LEU A 52 -1.07 -14.22 -19.41
C LEU A 52 -2.34 -13.45 -19.77
N ILE A 53 -2.30 -12.12 -19.62
CA ILE A 53 -3.46 -11.25 -19.82
C ILE A 53 -3.38 -10.64 -21.22
N PRO A 54 -4.40 -10.83 -22.07
CA PRO A 54 -4.39 -10.26 -23.41
C PRO A 54 -4.39 -8.73 -23.35
N THR A 55 -3.84 -8.09 -24.38
CA THR A 55 -3.86 -6.62 -24.53
C THR A 55 -5.26 -6.10 -24.87
N HIS A 56 -6.18 -6.24 -23.91
CA HIS A 56 -7.56 -5.81 -24.00
C HIS A 56 -7.94 -5.04 -22.72
N PRO A 57 -8.47 -3.81 -22.81
CA PRO A 57 -8.76 -2.98 -21.64
C PRO A 57 -9.59 -3.68 -20.56
N LEU A 58 -10.71 -4.31 -20.96
CA LEU A 58 -11.59 -5.01 -20.02
C LEU A 58 -10.88 -6.14 -19.26
N ALA A 59 -9.94 -6.85 -19.90
CA ALA A 59 -9.21 -7.94 -19.25
C ALA A 59 -8.30 -7.40 -18.14
N TRP A 60 -7.60 -6.29 -18.39
CA TRP A 60 -6.78 -5.61 -17.41
C TRP A 60 -7.59 -5.01 -16.26
N GLN A 61 -8.77 -4.49 -16.53
CA GLN A 61 -9.64 -3.91 -15.51
C GLN A 61 -10.27 -5.00 -14.63
N ILE A 62 -10.65 -6.15 -15.21
CA ILE A 62 -11.04 -7.34 -14.44
C ILE A 62 -9.85 -7.83 -13.58
N PHE A 63 -8.65 -7.88 -14.16
CA PHE A 63 -7.45 -8.27 -13.42
C PHE A 63 -7.15 -7.29 -12.28
N ALA A 64 -7.38 -5.99 -12.47
CA ALA A 64 -7.26 -4.98 -11.42
C ALA A 64 -8.18 -5.26 -10.23
N LEU A 65 -9.41 -5.73 -10.48
CA LEU A 65 -10.32 -6.15 -9.41
C LEU A 65 -9.80 -7.36 -8.64
N VAL A 66 -9.26 -8.35 -9.35
CA VAL A 66 -8.63 -9.53 -8.72
C VAL A 66 -7.47 -9.08 -7.84
N ILE A 67 -6.59 -8.21 -8.32
CA ILE A 67 -5.46 -7.67 -7.57
C ILE A 67 -5.93 -6.88 -6.35
N ARG A 68 -6.95 -6.02 -6.47
CA ARG A 68 -7.53 -5.33 -5.29
C ARG A 68 -8.11 -6.30 -4.28
N PHE A 69 -8.83 -7.33 -4.72
CA PHE A 69 -9.33 -8.36 -3.83
C PHE A 69 -8.18 -9.08 -3.10
N LEU A 70 -7.09 -9.41 -3.81
CA LEU A 70 -5.89 -10.00 -3.22
C LEU A 70 -5.19 -9.06 -2.22
N ILE A 71 -5.20 -7.73 -2.42
CA ILE A 71 -4.74 -6.77 -1.41
C ILE A 71 -5.60 -6.88 -0.15
N GLY A 72 -6.93 -6.94 -0.27
CA GLY A 72 -7.82 -7.15 0.87
C GLY A 72 -7.56 -8.47 1.61
N VAL A 73 -7.39 -9.57 0.87
CA VAL A 73 -7.10 -10.90 1.46
C VAL A 73 -5.74 -10.92 2.13
N SER A 74 -4.70 -10.37 1.50
CA SER A 74 -3.35 -10.31 2.07
C SER A 74 -3.30 -9.37 3.28
N ALA A 75 -4.03 -8.26 3.27
CA ALA A 75 -4.19 -7.39 4.43
C ALA A 75 -4.89 -8.09 5.59
N TRP A 76 -6.04 -8.72 5.34
CA TRP A 76 -6.76 -9.53 6.34
C TRP A 76 -5.82 -10.57 6.96
N TRP A 77 -5.15 -11.36 6.12
CA TRP A 77 -4.24 -12.40 6.58
C TRP A 77 -3.05 -11.82 7.35
N MET A 78 -2.45 -10.73 6.89
CA MET A 78 -1.36 -10.05 7.60
C MET A 78 -1.79 -9.59 8.99
N PHE A 79 -2.90 -8.86 9.11
CA PHE A 79 -3.39 -8.37 10.40
C PHE A 79 -3.86 -9.52 11.30
N ASP A 80 -4.42 -10.59 10.74
CA ASP A 80 -4.71 -11.83 11.46
C ASP A 80 -3.44 -12.48 12.02
N GLN A 81 -2.35 -12.43 11.24
CA GLN A 81 -1.05 -12.88 11.70
C GLN A 81 -0.44 -11.91 12.72
N ILE A 82 -0.74 -10.61 12.74
CA ILE A 82 -0.21 -9.69 13.76
C ILE A 82 -1.00 -9.81 15.06
N PHE A 83 -2.34 -9.87 14.96
CA PHE A 83 -3.28 -9.87 16.08
C PHE A 83 -4.20 -11.11 16.02
N PRO A 84 -3.68 -12.31 16.32
CA PRO A 84 -4.41 -13.57 16.10
C PRO A 84 -5.71 -13.70 16.90
N ASN A 85 -5.83 -12.96 18.01
CA ASN A 85 -7.01 -12.93 18.88
C ASN A 85 -7.96 -11.76 18.57
N ARG A 86 -7.71 -10.98 17.51
CA ARG A 86 -8.50 -9.80 17.10
C ARG A 86 -9.00 -9.95 15.67
N LYS A 87 -9.89 -10.92 15.43
CA LYS A 87 -10.36 -11.25 14.08
C LYS A 87 -11.18 -10.11 13.49
N THR A 88 -11.96 -9.44 14.33
CA THR A 88 -12.76 -8.28 13.94
C THR A 88 -11.86 -7.12 13.50
N LEU A 89 -10.77 -6.87 14.22
CA LEU A 89 -9.77 -5.86 13.85
C LEU A 89 -9.13 -6.17 12.49
N ALA A 90 -8.72 -7.42 12.26
CA ALA A 90 -8.14 -7.85 10.98
C ALA A 90 -9.14 -7.71 9.82
N TYR A 91 -10.41 -8.00 10.06
CA TYR A 91 -11.48 -7.79 9.09
C TYR A 91 -11.66 -6.31 8.73
N PHE A 92 -11.72 -5.43 9.74
CA PHE A 92 -11.79 -3.98 9.49
C PHE A 92 -10.55 -3.45 8.75
N ALA A 93 -9.36 -3.96 9.08
CA ALA A 93 -8.13 -3.60 8.38
C ALA A 93 -8.23 -3.91 6.88
N ALA A 94 -8.74 -5.10 6.55
CA ALA A 94 -8.94 -5.54 5.18
C ALA A 94 -9.95 -4.67 4.43
N LEU A 95 -11.08 -4.33 5.06
CA LEU A 95 -12.08 -3.44 4.47
C LEU A 95 -11.48 -2.05 4.21
N LEU A 96 -10.82 -1.45 5.20
CA LEU A 96 -10.21 -0.12 5.10
C LEU A 96 -9.16 -0.06 3.99
N MET A 97 -8.30 -1.07 3.86
CA MET A 97 -7.31 -1.15 2.78
C MET A 97 -7.97 -1.37 1.41
N LEU A 98 -9.00 -2.22 1.35
CA LEU A 98 -9.70 -2.51 0.10
C LEU A 98 -10.37 -1.27 -0.51
N VAL A 99 -10.97 -0.43 0.35
CA VAL A 99 -11.64 0.82 -0.06
C VAL A 99 -10.81 2.08 0.14
N PHE A 100 -9.50 1.95 0.39
CA PHE A 100 -8.63 3.06 0.74
C PHE A 100 -8.73 4.23 -0.26
N PRO A 101 -9.35 5.37 0.10
CA PRO A 101 -9.74 6.38 -0.89
C PRO A 101 -8.57 7.23 -1.40
N GLY A 102 -7.44 7.22 -0.69
CA GLY A 102 -6.25 7.97 -1.06
C GLY A 102 -5.65 7.54 -2.40
N TYR A 103 -5.98 6.34 -2.88
CA TYR A 103 -5.50 5.82 -4.16
C TYR A 103 -6.64 5.72 -5.19
N SER A 104 -6.72 6.70 -6.10
CA SER A 104 -7.79 6.78 -7.10
C SER A 104 -7.43 6.22 -8.49
N GLN A 105 -6.16 5.84 -8.73
CA GLN A 105 -5.68 5.41 -10.06
C GLN A 105 -6.00 3.97 -10.42
N HIS A 106 -7.08 3.41 -9.86
CA HIS A 106 -7.52 2.06 -10.22
C HIS A 106 -7.72 1.86 -11.72
N TRP A 107 -8.13 2.93 -12.41
CA TRP A 107 -8.46 2.92 -13.84
C TRP A 107 -7.24 2.87 -14.75
N VAL A 108 -6.02 3.18 -14.28
CA VAL A 108 -4.76 2.97 -15.02
C VAL A 108 -4.22 1.58 -14.65
N ALA A 109 -5.02 0.57 -15.02
CA ALA A 109 -4.93 -0.78 -14.46
C ALA A 109 -3.62 -1.49 -14.84
N LEU A 110 -3.25 -1.46 -16.13
CA LEU A 110 -2.09 -2.20 -16.62
C LEU A 110 -0.81 -1.71 -15.93
N THR A 111 -0.66 -0.40 -15.81
CA THR A 111 0.49 0.24 -15.17
C THR A 111 0.58 -0.12 -13.70
N HIS A 112 -0.45 0.21 -12.91
CA HIS A 112 -0.34 0.17 -11.46
C HIS A 112 -0.43 -1.22 -10.86
N ILE A 113 -1.12 -2.14 -11.52
CA ILE A 113 -1.09 -3.55 -11.13
C ILE A 113 0.36 -4.04 -11.06
N ASN A 114 1.13 -3.74 -12.11
CA ASN A 114 2.48 -4.24 -12.26
C ASN A 114 3.49 -3.41 -11.46
N GLN A 115 3.38 -2.08 -11.48
CA GLN A 115 4.34 -1.17 -10.86
C GLN A 115 4.35 -1.23 -9.34
N GLU A 116 3.18 -1.23 -8.69
CA GLU A 116 3.14 -1.13 -7.24
C GLU A 116 2.16 -2.08 -6.55
N LEU A 117 1.04 -2.48 -7.17
CA LEU A 117 0.03 -3.28 -6.45
C LEU A 117 0.47 -4.75 -6.26
N ILE A 118 1.06 -5.40 -7.27
CA ILE A 118 1.63 -6.75 -7.12
C ILE A 118 2.80 -6.75 -6.11
N PRO A 119 3.80 -5.85 -6.22
CA PRO A 119 4.83 -5.74 -5.19
C PRO A 119 4.27 -5.45 -3.78
N PHE A 120 3.21 -4.65 -3.68
CA PHE A 120 2.55 -4.39 -2.40
C PHE A 120 1.94 -5.66 -1.79
N ILE A 121 1.28 -6.51 -2.58
CA ILE A 121 0.75 -7.81 -2.11
C ILE A 121 1.87 -8.69 -1.56
N PHE A 122 2.98 -8.81 -2.29
CA PHE A 122 4.15 -9.57 -1.80
C PHE A 122 4.63 -9.01 -0.46
N TYR A 123 4.65 -7.69 -0.33
CA TYR A 123 5.12 -7.07 0.90
C TYR A 123 4.16 -7.26 2.08
N LEU A 124 2.84 -7.22 1.86
CA LEU A 124 1.85 -7.57 2.90
C LEU A 124 2.00 -9.02 3.37
N PHE A 125 2.19 -9.96 2.43
CA PHE A 125 2.50 -11.34 2.81
C PHE A 125 3.83 -11.47 3.56
N SER A 126 4.86 -10.72 3.17
CA SER A 126 6.14 -10.68 3.89
C SER A 126 5.96 -10.28 5.36
N PHE A 127 5.13 -9.27 5.64
CA PHE A 127 4.75 -8.90 7.00
C PHE A 127 4.02 -10.05 7.70
N GLY A 128 2.98 -10.61 7.10
CA GLY A 128 2.22 -11.68 7.75
C GLY A 128 3.08 -12.92 8.06
N TYR A 129 3.98 -13.32 7.14
CA TYR A 129 4.92 -14.41 7.37
C TYR A 129 5.95 -14.09 8.47
N THR A 130 6.32 -12.82 8.66
CA THR A 130 7.19 -12.40 9.77
C THR A 130 6.55 -12.78 11.12
N PHE A 131 5.28 -12.45 11.33
CA PHE A 131 4.58 -12.75 12.58
C PHE A 131 4.15 -14.22 12.68
N LYS A 132 3.88 -14.88 11.55
CA LYS A 132 3.67 -16.33 11.52
C LYS A 132 4.92 -17.07 11.99
N ALA A 133 6.10 -16.69 11.50
CA ALA A 133 7.38 -17.28 11.90
C ALA A 133 7.65 -17.14 13.41
N LEU A 134 7.27 -16.01 14.01
CA LEU A 134 7.37 -15.80 15.45
C LEU A 134 6.53 -16.77 16.27
N ARG A 135 5.34 -17.12 15.78
CA ARG A 135 4.46 -18.10 16.45
C ARG A 135 4.87 -19.54 16.21
N THR A 136 5.22 -19.89 14.96
CA THR A 136 5.51 -21.27 14.58
C THR A 136 6.93 -21.68 14.94
N GLY A 137 7.85 -20.72 15.08
CA GLY A 137 9.29 -20.97 15.24
C GLY A 137 9.96 -21.54 13.99
N LYS A 138 9.25 -21.64 12.86
CA LYS A 138 9.75 -22.29 11.64
C LYS A 138 10.62 -21.35 10.82
N GLN A 139 11.86 -21.76 10.56
CA GLN A 139 12.77 -21.02 9.68
C GLN A 139 12.23 -20.87 8.25
N THR A 140 11.44 -21.84 7.78
CA THR A 140 10.79 -21.77 6.45
C THR A 140 9.87 -20.56 6.32
N ASP A 141 9.14 -20.19 7.38
CA ASP A 141 8.25 -19.01 7.35
C ASP A 141 9.08 -17.72 7.25
N THR A 142 10.24 -17.65 7.93
CA THR A 142 11.21 -16.53 7.80
C THR A 142 11.79 -16.44 6.38
N ILE A 143 12.20 -17.57 5.79
CA ILE A 143 12.73 -17.59 4.42
C ILE A 143 11.68 -17.10 3.43
N ILE A 144 10.43 -17.57 3.56
CA ILE A 144 9.31 -17.09 2.73
C ILE A 144 9.10 -15.59 2.92
N ALA A 145 9.11 -15.08 4.16
CA ALA A 145 9.00 -13.65 4.43
C ALA A 145 10.09 -12.82 3.75
N LEU A 146 11.35 -13.29 3.77
CA LEU A 146 12.48 -12.62 3.14
C LEU A 146 12.38 -12.62 1.61
N LEU A 147 12.02 -13.75 0.99
CA LEU A 147 11.82 -13.83 -0.47
C LEU A 147 10.69 -12.91 -0.93
N LEU A 148 9.58 -12.89 -0.20
CA LEU A 148 8.46 -11.99 -0.45
C LEU A 148 8.85 -10.52 -0.26
N GLN A 149 9.72 -10.20 0.70
CA GLN A 149 10.25 -8.85 0.87
C GLN A 149 11.04 -8.41 -0.36
N ILE A 150 11.91 -9.28 -0.90
CA ILE A 150 12.68 -9.00 -2.13
C ILE A 150 11.71 -8.68 -3.28
N CYS A 151 10.69 -9.52 -3.48
CA CYS A 151 9.67 -9.29 -4.51
C CYS A 151 8.82 -8.02 -4.27
N GLY A 152 8.76 -7.52 -3.05
CA GLY A 152 8.03 -6.30 -2.70
C GLY A 152 8.83 -5.01 -2.89
N ILE A 153 10.10 -4.97 -2.46
CA ILE A 153 10.87 -3.71 -2.34
C ILE A 153 11.84 -3.43 -3.49
N PHE A 154 12.28 -4.46 -4.22
CA PHE A 154 13.19 -4.29 -5.35
C PHE A 154 12.52 -3.75 -6.63
N PRO A 155 11.24 -4.11 -6.95
CA PRO A 155 10.58 -3.58 -8.13
C PRO A 155 10.26 -2.08 -8.08
N THR A 156 10.12 -1.51 -6.87
CA THR A 156 9.70 -0.12 -6.67
C THR A 156 10.26 0.46 -5.37
N GLU A 157 10.73 1.70 -5.43
CA GLU A 157 11.21 2.46 -4.27
C GLU A 157 10.08 2.95 -3.35
N TYR A 158 8.81 2.79 -3.75
CA TYR A 158 7.65 3.32 -3.01
C TYR A 158 7.59 2.77 -1.58
N PHE A 159 7.99 1.52 -1.40
CA PHE A 159 7.87 0.81 -0.13
C PHE A 159 9.13 0.87 0.73
N PHE A 160 10.12 1.66 0.30
CA PHE A 160 11.38 1.79 1.02
C PHE A 160 11.16 2.24 2.49
N GLY A 161 10.32 3.24 2.75
CA GLY A 161 10.09 3.71 4.13
C GLY A 161 9.29 2.75 5.01
N ILE A 162 8.52 1.83 4.43
CA ILE A 162 7.56 0.97 5.15
C ILE A 162 8.24 -0.09 6.02
N GLU A 163 9.52 -0.40 5.79
CA GLU A 163 10.23 -1.37 6.64
C GLU A 163 10.26 -0.94 8.11
N GLY A 164 10.25 0.38 8.38
CA GLY A 164 10.09 0.89 9.74
C GLY A 164 8.74 0.54 10.37
N ILE A 165 7.67 0.38 9.59
CA ILE A 165 6.36 -0.08 10.10
C ILE A 165 6.46 -1.51 10.63
N ARG A 166 7.27 -2.38 9.99
CA ARG A 166 7.53 -3.74 10.49
C ARG A 166 8.17 -3.70 11.86
N PHE A 167 9.20 -2.86 12.01
CA PHE A 167 9.84 -2.63 13.30
C PHE A 167 8.82 -2.19 14.36
N LEU A 168 7.94 -1.24 14.04
CA LEU A 168 6.93 -0.76 14.99
C LEU A 168 5.92 -1.85 15.39
N PHE A 169 5.43 -2.65 14.45
CA PHE A 169 4.55 -3.77 14.79
C PHE A 169 5.27 -4.83 15.62
N LEU A 170 6.53 -5.16 15.31
CA LEU A 170 7.34 -6.09 16.10
C LEU A 170 7.57 -5.55 17.52
N PHE A 171 7.84 -4.25 17.64
CA PHE A 171 8.02 -3.59 18.93
C PHE A 171 6.73 -3.59 19.75
N ALA A 172 5.57 -3.38 19.12
CA ALA A 172 4.26 -3.49 19.76
C ALA A 172 3.92 -4.94 20.16
N PHE A 173 4.39 -5.94 19.40
CA PHE A 173 4.16 -7.35 19.67
C PHE A 173 4.93 -7.87 20.88
N PHE A 174 6.20 -7.47 21.05
CA PHE A 174 6.99 -7.91 22.21
C PHE A 174 6.58 -7.21 23.50
N GLN A 175 6.45 -8.00 24.57
CA GLN A 175 6.19 -7.55 25.94
C GLN A 175 7.49 -7.54 26.76
N GLY A 176 7.51 -6.76 27.85
CA GLY A 176 8.63 -6.63 28.79
C GLY A 176 9.14 -5.20 28.95
N SER A 177 10.33 -5.05 29.53
CA SER A 177 10.99 -3.74 29.66
C SER A 177 11.32 -3.13 28.29
N LEU A 178 11.48 -1.80 28.21
CA LEU A 178 11.76 -1.09 26.95
C LEU A 178 12.99 -1.67 26.22
N ILE A 179 14.05 -1.97 26.98
CA ILE A 179 15.32 -2.51 26.46
C ILE A 179 15.12 -3.93 25.94
N GLU A 180 14.39 -4.79 26.66
CA GLU A 180 14.10 -6.15 26.23
C GLU A 180 13.28 -6.17 24.94
N ARG A 181 12.24 -5.33 24.87
CA ARG A 181 11.39 -5.20 23.67
C ARG A 181 12.22 -4.76 22.47
N PHE A 182 13.04 -3.73 22.64
CA PHE A 182 13.92 -3.22 21.58
C PHE A 182 14.91 -4.28 21.11
N THR A 183 15.56 -4.99 22.03
CA THR A 183 16.54 -6.05 21.72
C THR A 183 15.89 -7.21 20.96
N LYS A 184 14.72 -7.69 21.41
CA LYS A 184 13.96 -8.75 20.72
C LYS A 184 13.51 -8.30 19.34
N THR A 185 13.02 -7.07 19.23
CA THR A 185 12.59 -6.45 17.97
C THR A 185 13.74 -6.41 16.98
N LEU A 186 14.90 -5.84 17.37
CA LEU A 186 16.08 -5.77 16.51
C LEU A 186 16.54 -7.16 16.06
N LYS A 187 16.58 -8.14 16.96
CA LYS A 187 17.03 -9.50 16.62
C LYS A 187 16.17 -10.13 15.53
N VAL A 188 14.85 -9.96 15.60
CA VAL A 188 13.90 -10.51 14.62
C VAL A 188 13.87 -9.67 13.35
N TRP A 189 14.01 -8.36 13.48
CA TRP A 189 13.98 -7.42 12.36
C TRP A 189 15.26 -7.48 11.52
N PHE A 190 16.39 -7.86 12.11
CA PHE A 190 17.71 -7.81 11.48
C PHE A 190 17.80 -8.50 10.11
N PRO A 191 17.29 -9.74 9.89
CA PRO A 191 17.33 -10.35 8.56
C PRO A 191 16.57 -9.53 7.50
N TYR A 192 15.47 -8.90 7.87
CA TYR A 192 14.68 -8.05 6.97
C TYR A 192 15.34 -6.70 6.72
N LEU A 193 15.99 -6.14 7.74
CA LEU A 193 16.83 -4.96 7.61
C LEU A 193 18.00 -5.20 6.65
N LEU A 194 18.61 -6.40 6.65
CA LEU A 194 19.67 -6.72 5.69
C LEU A 194 19.18 -6.71 4.24
N ILE A 195 17.99 -7.25 3.96
CA ILE A 195 17.37 -7.17 2.62
C ILE A 195 17.08 -5.72 2.22
N TRP A 196 16.60 -4.93 3.17
CA TRP A 196 16.38 -3.50 2.96
C TRP A 196 17.68 -2.74 2.67
N ILE A 197 18.75 -2.99 3.43
CA ILE A 197 20.08 -2.42 3.20
C ILE A 197 20.61 -2.84 1.83
N LEU A 198 20.42 -4.11 1.44
CA LEU A 198 20.81 -4.61 0.12
C LEU A 198 20.07 -3.86 -1.00
N ASN A 199 18.76 -3.63 -0.83
CA ASN A 199 17.99 -2.82 -1.78
C ASN A 199 18.49 -1.37 -1.84
N ALA A 200 18.81 -0.76 -0.70
CA ALA A 200 19.40 0.58 -0.64
C ALA A 200 20.76 0.65 -1.37
N ALA A 201 21.65 -0.31 -1.11
CA ALA A 201 22.94 -0.43 -1.78
C ALA A 201 22.78 -0.65 -3.29
N TRP A 202 21.82 -1.51 -3.68
CA TRP A 202 21.48 -1.72 -5.09
C TRP A 202 21.00 -0.43 -5.75
N LEU A 203 20.03 0.28 -5.17
CA LEU A 203 19.53 1.56 -5.70
C LEU A 203 20.65 2.60 -5.81
N PHE A 204 21.49 2.72 -4.79
CA PHE A 204 22.63 3.62 -4.81
C PHE A 204 23.60 3.29 -5.95
N TYR A 205 23.99 2.01 -6.09
CA TYR A 205 24.86 1.56 -7.17
C TYR A 205 24.23 1.85 -8.53
N TYR A 206 22.96 1.50 -8.69
CA TYR A 206 22.25 1.59 -9.95
C TYR A 206 22.01 3.03 -10.40
N TYR A 207 21.74 3.96 -9.48
CA TYR A 207 21.60 5.39 -9.80
C TYR A 207 22.92 6.11 -10.11
N ASN A 208 24.04 5.69 -9.50
CA ASN A 208 25.32 6.39 -9.69
C ASN A 208 26.21 5.76 -10.77
N PHE A 209 26.11 4.44 -10.96
CA PHE A 209 27.01 3.67 -11.82
C PHE A 209 26.27 2.77 -12.82
N GLY A 210 24.97 2.59 -12.65
CA GLY A 210 24.13 1.82 -13.55
C GLY A 210 23.61 2.62 -14.74
N PRO A 211 22.84 1.99 -15.64
CA PRO A 211 22.25 2.63 -16.81
C PRO A 211 21.06 3.57 -16.49
N TYR A 212 20.91 4.01 -15.23
CA TYR A 212 19.74 4.77 -14.80
C TYR A 212 19.62 6.10 -15.53
N ASN A 213 18.49 6.31 -16.22
CA ASN A 213 18.24 7.50 -17.03
C ASN A 213 16.81 8.06 -16.82
N SER A 214 16.46 8.36 -15.57
CA SER A 214 15.15 8.93 -15.24
C SER A 214 15.31 10.17 -14.35
N TYR A 215 14.41 10.39 -13.38
CA TYR A 215 14.44 11.57 -12.52
C TYR A 215 15.69 11.56 -11.64
N GLU A 216 16.48 12.64 -11.69
CA GLU A 216 17.52 12.90 -10.69
C GLU A 216 16.87 13.13 -9.33
N VAL A 217 17.48 12.58 -8.27
CA VAL A 217 17.13 12.97 -6.89
C VAL A 217 17.59 14.40 -6.71
N THR A 218 16.71 15.34 -7.04
CA THR A 218 16.93 16.75 -6.76
C THR A 218 16.83 16.93 -5.26
N ALA A 219 17.98 16.98 -4.58
CA ALA A 219 18.04 17.50 -3.23
C ALA A 219 17.50 18.92 -3.30
N ALA A 220 16.26 19.12 -2.81
CA ALA A 220 15.65 20.43 -2.75
C ALA A 220 16.65 21.41 -2.12
N GLN A 221 16.74 22.62 -2.69
CA GLN A 221 17.53 23.71 -2.12
C GLN A 221 17.13 23.89 -0.64
N ALA A 222 18.06 23.53 0.26
CA ALA A 222 17.98 23.58 1.72
C ALA A 222 16.55 23.75 2.30
N PRO A 223 15.70 22.70 2.29
CA PRO A 223 14.38 22.77 2.91
C PRO A 223 14.54 23.10 4.40
N ASN A 224 13.95 24.21 4.84
CA ASN A 224 13.95 24.58 6.24
C ASN A 224 13.14 23.56 7.08
N PRO A 225 13.38 23.44 8.40
CA PRO A 225 12.61 22.53 9.26
C PRO A 225 11.09 22.73 9.17
N PHE A 226 10.65 23.96 8.87
CA PHE A 226 9.24 24.30 8.69
C PHE A 226 8.62 23.61 7.47
N PHE A 227 9.37 23.46 6.37
CA PHE A 227 8.93 22.68 5.21
C PHE A 227 8.64 21.23 5.59
N PHE A 228 9.55 20.56 6.30
CA PHE A 228 9.33 19.17 6.73
C PHE A 228 8.12 19.04 7.67
N LEU A 229 7.94 19.99 8.59
CA LEU A 229 6.78 20.02 9.48
C LEU A 229 5.47 20.15 8.68
N THR A 230 5.40 21.09 7.73
CA THR A 230 4.20 21.28 6.90
C THR A 230 3.90 20.06 6.04
N GLN A 231 4.91 19.41 5.45
CA GLN A 231 4.73 18.17 4.69
C GLN A 231 4.26 17.01 5.57
N ALA A 232 4.78 16.90 6.80
CA ALA A 232 4.34 15.89 7.76
C ALA A 232 2.88 16.10 8.18
N LEU A 233 2.50 17.33 8.56
CA LEU A 233 1.13 17.66 8.92
C LEU A 233 0.16 17.46 7.76
N ASP A 234 0.55 17.83 6.54
CA ASP A 234 -0.25 17.61 5.33
C ASP A 234 -0.48 16.12 5.05
N ALA A 235 0.55 15.28 5.20
CA ALA A 235 0.43 13.83 5.04
C ALA A 235 -0.48 13.21 6.10
N LEU A 236 -0.29 13.58 7.37
CA LEU A 236 -1.12 13.11 8.49
C LEU A 236 -2.58 13.51 8.32
N TRP A 237 -2.84 14.78 7.97
CA TRP A 237 -4.19 15.28 7.71
C TRP A 237 -4.83 14.55 6.53
N LYS A 238 -4.13 14.46 5.39
CA LYS A 238 -4.69 13.86 4.18
C LYS A 238 -5.00 12.38 4.37
N VAL A 239 -4.00 11.60 4.77
CA VAL A 239 -4.12 10.13 4.87
C VAL A 239 -4.93 9.71 6.10
N GLY A 240 -4.73 10.39 7.22
CA GLY A 240 -5.40 10.05 8.47
C GLY A 240 -6.88 10.42 8.46
N LEU A 241 -7.27 11.53 7.82
CA LEU A 241 -8.61 12.10 7.97
C LEU A 241 -9.28 12.45 6.64
N TYR A 242 -8.66 13.31 5.82
CA TYR A 242 -9.35 13.92 4.67
C TYR A 242 -9.84 12.92 3.62
N ILE A 243 -9.03 11.92 3.26
CA ILE A 243 -9.38 10.95 2.21
C ILE A 243 -10.69 10.19 2.52
N TRP A 244 -10.99 9.98 3.80
CA TRP A 244 -12.18 9.25 4.23
C TRP A 244 -13.47 10.04 4.03
N GLY A 245 -13.39 11.39 4.08
CA GLY A 245 -14.52 12.28 3.80
C GLY A 245 -14.53 12.86 2.37
N GLN A 246 -13.44 12.68 1.62
CA GLN A 246 -13.23 13.33 0.33
C GLN A 246 -14.32 13.01 -0.70
N VAL A 247 -14.88 11.79 -0.68
CA VAL A 247 -15.98 11.41 -1.58
C VAL A 247 -17.21 12.30 -1.38
N LEU A 248 -17.52 12.69 -0.13
CA LEU A 248 -18.64 13.59 0.15
C LEU A 248 -18.34 14.99 -0.37
N VAL A 249 -17.12 15.50 -0.15
CA VAL A 249 -16.71 16.81 -0.65
C VAL A 249 -16.84 16.89 -2.17
N LEU A 250 -16.32 15.89 -2.90
CA LEU A 250 -16.41 15.80 -4.36
C LEU A 250 -17.84 15.71 -4.88
N THR A 251 -18.67 14.93 -4.19
CA THR A 251 -20.04 14.67 -4.63
C THR A 251 -20.91 15.91 -4.41
N LEU A 252 -20.69 16.63 -3.31
CA LEU A 252 -21.45 17.84 -2.96
C LEU A 252 -21.12 19.03 -3.86
N THR A 253 -19.90 19.15 -4.41
CA THR A 253 -19.55 20.21 -5.36
C THR A 253 -20.23 20.07 -6.72
N SER A 254 -20.76 18.88 -7.04
CA SER A 254 -21.39 18.55 -8.31
C SER A 254 -22.78 17.91 -8.12
N LEU A 255 -23.48 18.30 -7.05
CA LEU A 255 -24.72 17.64 -6.59
C LEU A 255 -25.80 17.43 -7.66
N PRO A 256 -26.06 18.37 -8.60
CA PRO A 256 -27.08 18.15 -9.64
C PRO A 256 -26.71 17.06 -10.67
N ALA A 257 -25.44 16.63 -10.72
CA ALA A 257 -25.01 15.62 -11.68
C ALA A 257 -25.60 14.24 -11.33
N PRO A 258 -26.12 13.48 -12.31
CA PRO A 258 -26.64 12.13 -12.07
C PRO A 258 -25.63 11.19 -11.40
N ALA A 259 -24.35 11.32 -11.76
CA ALA A 259 -23.25 10.56 -11.15
C ALA A 259 -23.11 10.84 -9.64
N SER A 260 -23.34 12.08 -9.22
CA SER A 260 -23.26 12.49 -7.82
C SER A 260 -24.42 11.92 -7.01
N LEU A 261 -25.64 11.97 -7.55
CA LEU A 261 -26.82 11.33 -6.93
C LEU A 261 -26.65 9.81 -6.83
N LEU A 262 -26.15 9.17 -7.88
CA LEU A 262 -25.83 7.74 -7.87
C LEU A 262 -24.77 7.41 -6.80
N THR A 263 -23.73 8.23 -6.69
CA THR A 263 -22.67 8.06 -5.67
C THR A 263 -23.26 8.16 -4.26
N LEU A 264 -24.07 9.17 -3.95
CA LEU A 264 -24.74 9.29 -2.65
C LEU A 264 -25.65 8.09 -2.36
N GLY A 265 -26.41 7.64 -3.35
CA GLY A 265 -27.26 6.45 -3.22
C GLY A 265 -26.45 5.19 -2.89
N LEU A 266 -25.34 4.97 -3.61
CA LEU A 266 -24.44 3.84 -3.35
C LEU A 266 -23.76 3.93 -1.99
N VAL A 267 -23.33 5.13 -1.55
CA VAL A 267 -22.78 5.36 -0.22
C VAL A 267 -23.82 5.03 0.85
N ALA A 268 -25.06 5.52 0.71
CA ALA A 268 -26.14 5.23 1.65
C ALA A 268 -26.46 3.73 1.74
N VAL A 269 -26.62 3.05 0.60
CA VAL A 269 -26.89 1.60 0.56
C VAL A 269 -25.74 0.81 1.17
N SER A 270 -24.49 1.16 0.84
CA SER A 270 -23.29 0.50 1.37
C SER A 270 -23.19 0.71 2.88
N PHE A 271 -23.42 1.93 3.36
CA PHE A 271 -23.43 2.27 4.78
C PHE A 271 -24.48 1.45 5.53
N ILE A 272 -25.73 1.46 5.08
CA ILE A 272 -26.82 0.69 5.70
C ILE A 272 -26.50 -0.81 5.74
N SER A 273 -26.02 -1.36 4.62
CA SER A 273 -25.67 -2.79 4.52
C SER A 273 -24.52 -3.15 5.45
N LEU A 274 -23.46 -2.34 5.49
CA LEU A 274 -22.32 -2.53 6.38
C LEU A 274 -22.73 -2.40 7.84
N THR A 275 -23.50 -1.37 8.22
CA THR A 275 -23.98 -1.21 9.59
C THR A 275 -24.83 -2.42 10.02
N GLN A 276 -25.73 -2.91 9.17
CA GLN A 276 -26.51 -4.12 9.49
C GLN A 276 -25.63 -5.36 9.63
N MET A 277 -24.66 -5.55 8.75
CA MET A 277 -23.70 -6.66 8.85
C MET A 277 -22.87 -6.56 10.13
N LEU A 278 -22.37 -5.37 10.47
CA LEU A 278 -21.56 -5.13 11.66
C LEU A 278 -22.37 -5.28 12.93
N LEU A 279 -23.62 -4.79 13.00
CA LEU A 279 -24.49 -4.99 14.16
C LEU A 279 -24.82 -6.47 14.39
N ARG A 280 -24.90 -7.28 13.32
CA ARG A 280 -25.09 -8.74 13.42
C ARG A 280 -23.81 -9.49 13.76
N SER A 281 -22.67 -8.96 13.35
CA SER A 281 -21.36 -9.59 13.46
C SER A 281 -20.49 -9.03 14.58
N ALA A 282 -20.99 -8.07 15.35
CA ALA A 282 -20.37 -7.55 16.56
C ALA A 282 -20.29 -8.68 17.58
N GLN A 283 -19.23 -9.48 17.48
CA GLN A 283 -18.80 -10.41 18.50
C GLN A 283 -18.10 -9.63 19.62
N ASP A 284 -18.21 -10.15 20.85
CA ASP A 284 -17.67 -9.62 22.12
C ASP A 284 -16.12 -9.58 22.17
N GLU A 285 -15.44 -9.08 21.14
CA GLU A 285 -14.02 -8.74 21.26
C GLU A 285 -13.88 -7.50 22.14
N ALA A 286 -13.52 -7.70 23.42
CA ALA A 286 -13.33 -6.62 24.37
C ALA A 286 -12.32 -5.60 23.84
N ARG A 287 -12.71 -4.32 23.73
CA ARG A 287 -11.81 -3.25 23.26
C ARG A 287 -10.57 -3.16 24.14
N ASP A 288 -9.43 -2.87 23.51
CA ASP A 288 -8.16 -2.70 24.21
C ASP A 288 -7.60 -1.29 23.94
N PRO A 289 -7.76 -0.34 24.88
CA PRO A 289 -7.26 1.01 24.72
C PRO A 289 -5.74 1.09 24.52
N THR A 290 -4.99 0.14 25.08
CA THR A 290 -3.53 0.12 24.93
C THR A 290 -3.13 -0.27 23.51
N LEU A 291 -3.83 -1.25 22.93
CA LEU A 291 -3.70 -1.60 21.51
C LEU A 291 -4.13 -0.44 20.62
N GLY A 292 -5.24 0.23 20.93
CA GLY A 292 -5.73 1.40 20.19
C GLY A 292 -4.70 2.52 20.10
N ILE A 293 -4.09 2.90 21.23
CA ILE A 293 -3.00 3.90 21.26
C ILE A 293 -1.78 3.41 20.47
N SER A 294 -1.42 2.13 20.61
CA SER A 294 -0.28 1.56 19.88
C SER A 294 -0.50 1.64 18.37
N LEU A 295 -1.70 1.30 17.89
CA LEU A 295 -2.09 1.39 16.48
C LEU A 295 -2.14 2.83 15.96
N ILE A 296 -2.59 3.79 16.77
CA ILE A 296 -2.52 5.22 16.42
C ILE A 296 -1.06 5.63 16.21
N LEU A 297 -0.16 5.29 17.14
CA LEU A 297 1.26 5.63 17.04
C LEU A 297 1.92 4.96 15.83
N VAL A 298 1.67 3.67 15.62
CA VAL A 298 2.12 2.93 14.42
C VAL A 298 1.57 3.59 13.16
N GLY A 299 0.31 4.02 13.18
CA GLY A 299 -0.35 4.66 12.05
C GLY A 299 0.24 6.01 11.69
N LEU A 300 0.40 6.90 12.68
CA LEU A 300 0.99 8.22 12.50
C LEU A 300 2.43 8.12 11.96
N VAL A 301 3.28 7.32 12.61
CA VAL A 301 4.65 7.12 12.14
C VAL A 301 4.67 6.42 10.78
N GLY A 302 3.77 5.45 10.56
CA GLY A 302 3.66 4.73 9.30
C GLY A 302 3.25 5.60 8.11
N ILE A 303 2.36 6.58 8.31
CA ILE A 303 2.04 7.58 7.28
C ILE A 303 3.29 8.39 6.92
N LEU A 304 4.03 8.87 7.91
CA LEU A 304 5.25 9.66 7.68
C LEU A 304 6.32 8.83 6.96
N LEU A 305 6.55 7.60 7.40
CA LEU A 305 7.46 6.65 6.77
C LEU A 305 7.07 6.36 5.32
N GLY A 306 5.79 6.14 5.04
CA GLY A 306 5.27 5.93 3.68
C GLY A 306 5.45 7.15 2.78
N ARG A 307 5.38 8.37 3.33
CA ARG A 307 5.60 9.62 2.59
C ARG A 307 7.07 9.82 2.19
N LEU A 308 8.03 9.28 2.96
CA LEU A 308 9.46 9.55 2.81
C LEU A 308 9.99 9.41 1.37
N PRO A 309 9.74 8.33 0.62
CA PRO A 309 10.32 8.17 -0.72
C PRO A 309 9.87 9.27 -1.68
N SER A 310 8.56 9.55 -1.71
CA SER A 310 8.00 10.60 -2.56
C SER A 310 8.43 12.01 -2.14
N LEU A 311 8.62 12.25 -0.84
CA LEU A 311 9.14 13.52 -0.33
C LEU A 311 10.62 13.71 -0.70
N ALA A 312 11.43 12.66 -0.59
CA ALA A 312 12.85 12.68 -0.98
C ALA A 312 13.04 12.91 -2.48
N ALA A 313 12.10 12.44 -3.32
CA ALA A 313 12.06 12.71 -4.75
C ALA A 313 11.50 14.10 -5.11
N GLY A 314 11.16 14.94 -4.13
CA GLY A 314 10.60 16.29 -4.37
C GLY A 314 9.16 16.27 -4.92
N LEU A 315 8.45 15.14 -4.82
CA LEU A 315 7.14 14.97 -5.44
C LEU A 315 6.01 15.41 -4.49
N PRO A 316 5.02 16.17 -4.98
CA PRO A 316 3.97 16.71 -4.13
C PRO A 316 2.97 15.62 -3.70
N LEU A 317 2.33 15.83 -2.54
CA LEU A 317 1.24 14.97 -2.08
C LEU A 317 -0.10 15.55 -2.54
N THR A 318 -0.51 15.19 -3.76
CA THR A 318 -1.81 15.62 -4.32
C THR A 318 -2.77 14.45 -4.40
N LEU A 319 -4.05 14.74 -4.21
CA LEU A 319 -5.13 13.77 -4.35
C LEU A 319 -5.80 13.95 -5.72
N GLN A 320 -6.47 12.91 -6.23
CA GLN A 320 -7.23 12.97 -7.49
C GLN A 320 -6.36 13.38 -8.70
N SER A 321 -5.09 13.01 -8.69
CA SER A 321 -4.10 13.41 -9.70
C SER A 321 -3.00 12.35 -9.81
N SER A 322 -2.09 12.50 -10.76
CA SER A 322 -0.97 11.59 -11.06
C SER A 322 -0.17 11.12 -9.83
N TYR A 323 -0.13 11.94 -8.77
CA TYR A 323 0.71 11.69 -7.58
C TYR A 323 0.01 10.96 -6.44
N ASP A 324 -1.29 10.70 -6.53
CA ASP A 324 -2.01 9.98 -5.47
C ASP A 324 -1.64 8.48 -5.40
N ARG A 325 -0.93 7.93 -6.41
CA ARG A 325 -0.25 6.63 -6.34
C ARG A 325 0.69 6.47 -5.15
N PHE A 326 1.30 7.56 -4.68
CA PHE A 326 2.15 7.54 -3.49
C PHE A 326 1.36 7.30 -2.21
N MET A 327 0.03 7.40 -2.23
CA MET A 327 -0.79 7.04 -1.07
C MET A 327 -0.77 5.54 -0.76
N ILE A 328 -0.40 4.68 -1.73
CA ILE A 328 -0.27 3.24 -1.49
C ILE A 328 0.78 2.95 -0.42
N SER A 329 1.91 3.66 -0.41
CA SER A 329 2.95 3.44 0.59
C SER A 329 2.53 3.89 2.00
N MET A 330 1.53 4.76 2.10
CA MET A 330 0.96 5.24 3.37
C MET A 330 -0.26 4.43 3.80
N MET A 331 -0.75 3.50 2.98
CA MET A 331 -2.00 2.77 3.20
C MET A 331 -2.01 1.96 4.50
N ILE A 332 -0.90 1.28 4.83
CA ILE A 332 -0.77 0.50 6.09
C ILE A 332 -0.86 1.44 7.30
N GLY A 333 -0.16 2.59 7.24
CA GLY A 333 -0.18 3.59 8.30
C GLY A 333 -1.56 4.24 8.47
N GLY A 334 -2.19 4.67 7.39
CA GLY A 334 -3.55 5.23 7.40
C GLY A 334 -4.58 4.24 7.96
N THR A 335 -4.45 2.96 7.58
CA THR A 335 -5.31 1.89 8.11
C THR A 335 -5.10 1.68 9.61
N ALA A 336 -3.85 1.55 10.06
CA ALA A 336 -3.53 1.37 11.48
C ALA A 336 -4.02 2.55 12.33
N PHE A 337 -3.90 3.78 11.82
CA PHE A 337 -4.40 4.98 12.48
C PHE A 337 -5.93 4.92 12.71
N ILE A 338 -6.70 4.62 11.66
CA ILE A 338 -8.17 4.50 11.78
C ILE A 338 -8.57 3.34 12.68
N LEU A 339 -7.91 2.18 12.58
CA LEU A 339 -8.17 1.05 13.48
C LEU A 339 -7.92 1.42 14.95
N GLY A 340 -6.84 2.14 15.22
CA GLY A 340 -6.54 2.59 16.57
C GLY A 340 -7.58 3.57 17.11
N MET A 341 -8.13 4.45 16.26
CA MET A 341 -9.27 5.31 16.65
C MET A 341 -10.53 4.47 16.92
N LEU A 342 -10.81 3.46 16.11
CA LEU A 342 -11.97 2.57 16.29
C LEU A 342 -11.90 1.73 17.58
N GLU A 343 -10.70 1.39 18.05
CA GLU A 343 -10.49 0.69 19.32
C GLU A 343 -10.68 1.59 20.56
N LEU A 344 -10.56 2.92 20.39
CA LEU A 344 -10.74 3.90 21.47
C LEU A 344 -12.17 4.43 21.61
N LEU A 345 -12.94 4.46 20.51
CA LEU A 345 -14.37 4.73 20.50
C LEU A 345 -15.13 3.53 21.03
#